data_AF-A0A818G0W3-F1
#
_entry.id   AF-A0A818G0W3-F1
#
_cell.length_a   1.000
_cell.length_b   1.000
_cell.length_c   1.000
_cell.angle_alpha   90.00
_cell.angle_beta   90.00
_cell.angle_gamma   90.00
#
_symmetry.space_group_name_H-M   'P 1'
#
loop_
_entity.id
_entity.type
_entity.pdbx_description
1 polymer ?
#
loop_
_entity_poly.entity_id
_entity_poly.type
_entity_poly.pdbx_seq_one_letter_code
_entity_poly.pdbx_strand_id
1 'polypeptide(L)'
;MRNENDLNPFLDSSSERQSLNENESQPWINYLVGAVVSPSVISVIILLLLLFIPITVLVVGINYHDPHYCPIEPHISTFLIVHGSVLFGWIIFTIIPTILAKKLSSNDDPYISGIIVIILSVMTIICTIFLIIWTIVGSIWTFNVFYWVTYYYDTKNNFYPYNYCQPELYRFTFVYIILSYIFVFLQICYYCFNNMFNWK
;
A
#
# COMPACT_ATOMS: atom_id res chain seq x y z
N MET A 1 46.43 35.48 -27.03
CA MET A 1 45.44 35.49 -25.92
C MET A 1 44.06 35.41 -26.55
N ARG A 2 43.46 34.22 -26.59
CA ARG A 2 42.12 33.99 -27.13
C ARG A 2 41.33 33.34 -25.99
N ASN A 3 40.30 34.05 -25.52
CA ASN A 3 39.46 33.65 -24.38
C ASN A 3 38.64 32.40 -24.72
N GLU A 4 38.63 31.44 -23.80
CA GLU A 4 37.90 30.17 -23.82
C GLU A 4 36.60 30.25 -22.97
N ASN A 5 35.78 31.28 -23.19
CA ASN A 5 34.56 31.49 -22.37
C ASN A 5 33.23 31.28 -23.13
N ASP A 6 33.24 30.60 -24.27
CA ASP A 6 32.01 30.18 -24.96
C ASP A 6 31.85 28.66 -24.83
N LEU A 7 31.43 28.18 -23.65
CA LEU A 7 31.04 26.78 -23.50
C LEU A 7 29.71 26.65 -22.73
N ASN A 8 28.68 26.37 -23.53
CA ASN A 8 27.47 25.60 -23.24
C ASN A 8 26.31 26.23 -22.43
N PRO A 9 25.42 26.99 -23.11
CA PRO A 9 24.06 27.26 -22.61
C PRO A 9 23.15 26.00 -22.59
N PHE A 10 23.63 24.84 -23.04
CA PHE A 10 22.84 23.60 -23.10
C PHE A 10 22.81 22.83 -21.77
N LEU A 11 23.85 22.97 -20.93
CA LEU A 11 23.96 22.31 -19.62
C LEU A 11 23.00 22.89 -18.57
N ASP A 12 22.66 24.17 -18.70
CA ASP A 12 21.73 24.85 -17.79
C ASP A 12 20.30 24.29 -17.96
N SER A 13 19.89 24.05 -19.21
CA SER A 13 18.54 23.56 -19.55
C SER A 13 18.25 22.11 -19.13
N SER A 14 19.29 21.30 -18.88
CA SER A 14 19.17 19.93 -18.37
C SER A 14 19.12 19.90 -16.84
N SER A 15 19.89 20.79 -16.19
CA SER A 15 19.90 20.99 -14.74
C SER A 15 18.55 21.53 -14.26
N GLU A 16 18.02 22.57 -14.92
CA GLU A 16 16.69 23.12 -14.62
C GLU A 16 15.57 22.10 -14.86
N ARG A 17 15.64 21.29 -15.93
CA ARG A 17 14.64 20.23 -16.18
C ARG A 17 14.68 19.11 -15.15
N GLN A 18 15.85 18.79 -14.58
CA GLN A 18 15.94 17.82 -13.48
C GLN A 18 15.29 18.38 -12.22
N SER A 19 15.53 19.65 -11.88
CA SER A 19 14.91 20.29 -10.70
C SER A 19 13.39 20.44 -10.80
N LEU A 20 12.86 20.66 -12.02
CA LEU A 20 11.41 20.78 -12.25
C LEU A 20 10.70 19.42 -12.24
N ASN A 21 11.32 18.35 -12.75
CA ASN A 21 10.73 17.01 -12.72
C ASN A 21 10.76 16.35 -11.33
N GLU A 22 11.68 16.74 -10.46
CA GLU A 22 11.75 16.20 -9.08
C GLU A 22 10.58 16.71 -8.21
N ASN A 23 10.04 17.89 -8.52
CA ASN A 23 8.97 18.53 -7.75
C ASN A 23 7.54 18.14 -8.14
N GLU A 24 7.33 17.43 -9.26
CA GLU A 24 5.98 17.06 -9.74
C GLU A 24 5.61 15.59 -9.46
N SER A 25 6.40 14.89 -8.64
CA SER A 25 6.04 13.56 -8.17
C SER A 25 5.24 13.66 -6.87
N GLN A 26 3.90 13.67 -7.00
CA GLN A 26 2.92 13.21 -6.00
C GLN A 26 3.39 13.36 -4.53
N PRO A 27 3.27 14.56 -3.92
CA PRO A 27 4.00 14.93 -2.70
C PRO A 27 3.79 13.95 -1.54
N TRP A 28 2.59 13.39 -1.36
CA TRP A 28 2.29 12.36 -0.35
C TRP A 28 3.03 11.02 -0.52
N ILE A 29 3.28 10.53 -1.75
CA ILE A 29 4.10 9.32 -2.00
C ILE A 29 5.54 9.63 -1.65
N ASN A 30 6.02 10.81 -2.04
CA ASN A 30 7.36 11.27 -1.67
C ASN A 30 7.49 11.57 -0.18
N TYR A 31 6.39 11.85 0.53
CA TYR A 31 6.38 11.95 1.99
C TYR A 31 6.40 10.57 2.66
N LEU A 32 5.71 9.56 2.12
CA LEU A 32 5.78 8.18 2.64
C LEU A 32 7.13 7.53 2.33
N VAL A 33 7.60 7.65 1.10
CA VAL A 33 8.91 7.16 0.64
C VAL A 33 10.04 8.02 1.21
N GLY A 34 9.85 9.34 1.35
CA GLY A 34 10.80 10.25 1.98
C GLY A 34 10.85 10.12 3.50
N ALA A 35 9.75 9.77 4.16
CA ALA A 35 9.76 9.38 5.57
C ALA A 35 10.61 8.12 5.77
N VAL A 36 10.54 7.15 4.83
CA VAL A 36 11.42 5.96 4.81
C VAL A 36 12.90 6.34 4.59
N VAL A 37 13.18 7.44 3.88
CA VAL A 37 14.55 7.89 3.58
C VAL A 37 15.13 8.80 4.67
N SER A 38 14.31 9.54 5.42
CA SER A 38 14.75 10.26 6.61
C SER A 38 15.05 9.24 7.72
N PRO A 39 16.25 9.20 8.31
CA PRO A 39 16.56 8.32 9.45
C PRO A 39 15.94 8.91 10.74
N SER A 40 14.69 9.36 10.67
CA SER A 40 13.94 9.85 11.81
C SER A 40 13.35 8.64 12.53
N VAL A 41 13.66 8.51 13.82
CA VAL A 41 13.13 7.43 14.68
C VAL A 41 11.60 7.32 14.57
N ILE A 42 10.92 8.46 14.44
CA ILE A 42 9.47 8.56 14.27
C ILE A 42 8.99 7.84 13.00
N SER A 43 9.67 8.02 11.87
CA SER A 43 9.30 7.39 10.60
C SER A 43 9.44 5.87 10.65
N VAL A 44 10.48 5.36 11.32
CA VAL A 44 10.68 3.92 11.53
C VAL A 44 9.58 3.33 12.40
N ILE A 45 9.17 4.03 13.46
CA ILE A 45 8.06 3.60 14.33
C ILE A 45 6.75 3.55 13.54
N ILE A 46 6.44 4.58 12.74
CA ILE A 46 5.25 4.60 11.89
C ILE A 46 5.27 3.43 10.90
N LEU A 47 6.42 3.16 10.27
CA LEU A 47 6.58 2.06 9.32
C LEU A 47 6.35 0.69 9.98
N LEU A 48 6.87 0.48 11.19
CA LEU A 48 6.64 -0.76 11.96
C LEU A 48 5.17 -0.94 12.32
N LEU A 49 4.48 0.12 12.74
CA LEU A 49 3.04 0.09 12.99
C LEU A 49 2.26 -0.22 11.71
N LEU A 50 2.67 0.37 10.59
CA LEU A 50 2.03 0.15 9.30
C LEU A 50 2.26 -1.27 8.77
N LEU A 51 3.38 -1.92 9.12
CA LEU A 51 3.69 -3.32 8.80
C LEU A 51 2.92 -4.32 9.69
N PHE A 52 2.61 -3.93 10.93
CA PHE A 52 1.81 -4.77 11.83
C PHE A 52 0.41 -5.05 11.29
N ILE A 53 -0.18 -4.07 10.59
CA ILE A 53 -1.50 -4.17 9.97
C ILE A 53 -1.56 -5.31 8.91
N PRO A 54 -0.77 -5.30 7.81
CA PRO A 54 -0.79 -6.35 6.80
C PRO A 54 -0.43 -7.72 7.38
N ILE A 55 0.47 -7.79 8.37
CA ILE A 55 0.80 -9.05 9.05
C ILE A 55 -0.43 -9.60 9.76
N THR A 56 -1.14 -8.77 10.52
CA THR A 56 -2.33 -9.20 11.25
C THR A 56 -3.42 -9.68 10.29
N VAL A 57 -3.65 -8.94 9.19
CA VAL A 57 -4.62 -9.32 8.15
C VAL A 57 -4.25 -10.66 7.52
N LEU A 58 -2.97 -10.86 7.20
CA LEU A 58 -2.47 -12.10 6.62
C LEU A 58 -2.62 -13.28 7.59
N VAL A 59 -2.24 -13.10 8.86
CA VAL A 59 -2.32 -14.15 9.90
C VAL A 59 -3.77 -14.54 10.15
N VAL A 60 -4.69 -13.57 10.26
CA VAL A 60 -6.12 -13.86 10.42
C VAL A 60 -6.64 -14.61 9.19
N GLY A 61 -6.29 -14.19 7.97
CA GLY A 61 -6.68 -14.87 6.75
C GLY A 61 -6.16 -16.31 6.63
N ILE A 62 -4.93 -16.57 7.09
CA ILE A 62 -4.35 -17.93 7.08
C ILE A 62 -4.98 -18.78 8.19
N ASN A 63 -5.13 -18.24 9.40
CA ASN A 63 -5.63 -18.98 10.56
C ASN A 63 -7.08 -19.46 10.37
N TYR A 64 -7.89 -18.70 9.63
CA TYR A 64 -9.28 -19.04 9.32
C TYR A 64 -9.51 -19.43 7.86
N HIS A 65 -8.44 -19.87 7.17
CA HIS A 65 -8.54 -20.32 5.78
C HIS A 65 -9.40 -21.58 5.62
N ASP A 66 -9.50 -22.42 6.67
CA ASP A 66 -10.30 -23.64 6.57
C ASP A 66 -11.79 -23.30 6.35
N PRO A 67 -12.45 -23.95 5.38
CA PRO A 67 -13.83 -23.66 5.01
C PRO A 67 -14.84 -23.94 6.13
N HIS A 68 -14.43 -24.65 7.19
CA HIS A 68 -15.25 -24.91 8.37
C HIS A 68 -15.47 -23.66 9.23
N TYR A 69 -14.56 -22.68 9.20
CA TYR A 69 -14.69 -21.46 9.99
C TYR A 69 -15.66 -20.46 9.38
N CYS A 70 -15.88 -20.49 8.07
CA CYS A 70 -16.85 -19.63 7.38
C CYS A 70 -17.41 -20.32 6.11
N PRO A 71 -18.23 -21.37 6.25
CA PRO A 71 -18.81 -22.09 5.12
C PRO A 71 -19.71 -21.23 4.23
N ILE A 72 -20.27 -20.15 4.79
CA ILE A 72 -21.17 -19.24 4.06
C ILE A 72 -20.46 -18.51 2.92
N GLU A 73 -19.17 -18.17 3.10
CA GLU A 73 -18.40 -17.40 2.12
C GLU A 73 -16.89 -17.64 2.33
N PRO A 74 -16.34 -18.74 1.79
CA PRO A 74 -14.91 -19.05 1.94
C PRO A 74 -14.01 -18.01 1.25
N HIS A 75 -14.57 -17.22 0.34
CA HIS A 75 -13.86 -16.15 -0.38
C HIS A 75 -13.41 -15.00 0.53
N ILE A 76 -14.02 -14.83 1.71
CA ILE A 76 -13.61 -13.84 2.71
C ILE A 76 -12.16 -14.08 3.14
N SER A 77 -11.78 -15.32 3.48
CA SER A 77 -10.41 -15.60 3.93
C SER A 77 -9.39 -15.39 2.81
N THR A 78 -9.74 -15.79 1.58
CA THR A 78 -8.91 -15.56 0.38
C THR A 78 -8.71 -14.08 0.11
N PHE A 79 -9.74 -13.24 0.33
CA PHE A 79 -9.62 -11.79 0.23
C PHE A 79 -8.53 -11.26 1.16
N LEU A 80 -8.53 -11.67 2.43
CA LEU A 80 -7.55 -11.22 3.44
C LEU A 80 -6.13 -11.65 3.08
N ILE A 81 -5.95 -12.88 2.62
CA ILE A 81 -4.62 -13.41 2.25
C ILE A 81 -4.04 -12.63 1.08
N VAL A 82 -4.82 -12.48 0.00
CA VAL A 82 -4.36 -11.75 -1.19
C VAL A 82 -4.12 -10.28 -0.88
N HIS A 83 -5.04 -9.63 -0.14
CA HIS A 83 -4.87 -8.23 0.22
C HIS A 83 -3.66 -8.01 1.14
N GLY A 84 -3.49 -8.85 2.17
CA GLY A 84 -2.36 -8.80 3.10
C GLY A 84 -1.02 -9.06 2.41
N SER A 85 -0.96 -10.05 1.51
CA SER A 85 0.26 -10.39 0.77
C SER A 85 0.68 -9.33 -0.22
N VAL A 86 -0.26 -8.75 -0.99
CA VAL A 86 0.07 -7.66 -1.92
C VAL A 86 0.53 -6.42 -1.15
N LEU A 87 -0.13 -6.08 -0.05
CA LEU A 87 0.25 -4.94 0.78
C LEU A 87 1.64 -5.15 1.42
N PHE A 88 1.92 -6.35 1.93
CA PHE A 88 3.22 -6.71 2.48
C PHE A 88 4.33 -6.69 1.42
N GLY A 89 4.07 -7.27 0.25
CA GLY A 89 4.98 -7.25 -0.89
C GLY A 89 5.29 -5.82 -1.32
N TRP A 90 4.28 -4.95 -1.38
CA TRP A 90 4.45 -3.54 -1.72
C TRP A 90 5.37 -2.80 -0.73
N ILE A 91 5.24 -3.07 0.58
CA ILE A 91 6.14 -2.50 1.59
C ILE A 91 7.58 -2.99 1.39
N ILE A 92 7.77 -4.27 1.10
CA ILE A 92 9.11 -4.82 0.81
C ILE A 92 9.71 -4.17 -0.44
N PHE A 93 8.92 -4.05 -1.50
CA PHE A 93 9.35 -3.43 -2.77
C PHE A 93 9.70 -1.96 -2.62
N THR A 94 9.18 -1.24 -1.62
CA THR A 94 9.55 0.17 -1.37
C THR A 94 10.78 0.27 -0.44
N ILE A 95 10.91 -0.61 0.55
CA ILE A 95 12.03 -0.58 1.51
C ILE A 95 13.34 -1.12 0.93
N ILE A 96 13.32 -2.23 0.18
CA ILE A 96 14.57 -2.83 -0.34
C ILE A 96 15.35 -1.87 -1.25
N PRO A 97 14.72 -1.23 -2.26
CA PRO A 97 15.44 -0.35 -3.17
C PRO A 97 15.92 0.92 -2.49
N THR A 98 15.20 1.44 -1.49
CA THR A 98 15.64 2.64 -0.75
C THR A 98 16.88 2.33 0.10
N ILE A 99 16.94 1.16 0.73
CA ILE A 99 18.15 0.71 1.45
C ILE A 99 19.32 0.48 0.48
N LEU A 100 19.06 -0.16 -0.67
CA LEU A 100 20.08 -0.43 -1.68
C LEU A 100 20.61 0.88 -2.28
N ALA A 101 19.73 1.81 -2.66
CA ALA A 101 20.11 3.11 -3.21
C ALA A 101 20.97 3.91 -2.22
N LYS A 102 20.64 3.88 -0.92
CA LYS A 102 21.46 4.54 0.11
C LYS A 102 22.85 3.90 0.26
N LYS A 103 22.96 2.58 0.09
CA LYS A 103 24.24 1.86 0.16
C LYS A 103 25.09 2.06 -1.10
N LEU A 104 24.45 2.19 -2.26
CA LEU A 104 25.07 2.33 -3.57
C LEU A 104 25.32 3.78 -4.01
N SER A 105 24.74 4.77 -3.32
CA SER A 105 25.00 6.21 -3.46
C SER A 105 26.49 6.60 -3.38
N SER A 106 27.37 5.69 -2.96
CA SER A 106 28.81 5.89 -2.97
C SER A 106 29.49 5.57 -4.31
N ASN A 107 28.83 4.92 -5.28
CA ASN A 107 29.47 4.39 -6.50
C ASN A 107 28.64 4.37 -7.81
N ASP A 108 27.35 4.73 -7.83
CA ASP A 108 26.48 4.45 -8.99
C ASP A 108 26.26 5.61 -10.00
N ASP A 109 26.21 5.21 -11.28
CA ASP A 109 25.81 6.03 -12.44
C ASP A 109 24.35 6.51 -12.34
N PRO A 110 24.06 7.80 -12.62
CA PRO A 110 22.72 8.39 -12.49
C PRO A 110 21.65 7.70 -13.37
N TYR A 111 22.06 7.01 -14.44
CA TYR A 111 21.16 6.31 -15.36
C TYR A 111 20.48 5.09 -14.74
N ILE A 112 21.19 4.29 -13.92
CA ILE A 112 20.63 3.07 -13.33
C ILE A 112 19.63 3.41 -12.21
N SER A 113 19.93 4.44 -11.42
CA SER A 113 19.02 4.95 -10.38
C SER A 113 17.68 5.40 -10.98
N GLY A 114 17.70 6.14 -12.08
CA GLY A 114 16.49 6.60 -12.77
C GLY A 114 15.59 5.45 -13.26
N ILE A 115 16.17 4.39 -13.85
CA ILE A 115 15.42 3.23 -14.34
C ILE A 115 14.73 2.50 -13.18
N ILE A 116 15.42 2.31 -12.05
CA ILE A 116 14.85 1.66 -10.87
C ILE A 116 13.65 2.44 -10.32
N VAL A 117 13.77 3.77 -10.21
CA VAL A 117 12.67 4.63 -9.75
C VAL A 117 11.45 4.53 -10.66
N ILE A 118 11.65 4.53 -11.99
CA ILE A 118 10.54 4.38 -12.95
C ILE A 118 9.85 3.02 -12.78
N ILE A 119 10.61 1.92 -12.69
CA ILE A 119 10.05 0.57 -12.50
C ILE A 119 9.25 0.50 -11.20
N LEU A 120 9.78 1.03 -10.10
CA LEU A 120 9.09 1.03 -8.80
C LEU A 120 7.81 1.88 -8.82
N SER A 121 7.83 3.00 -9.54
CA SER A 121 6.66 3.86 -9.71
C SER A 121 5.56 3.15 -10.48
N VAL A 122 5.90 2.48 -11.59
CA VAL A 122 4.95 1.71 -12.40
C VAL A 122 4.37 0.54 -11.60
N MET A 123 5.22 -0.21 -10.89
CA MET A 123 4.76 -1.31 -10.03
C MET A 123 3.83 -0.82 -8.91
N THR A 124 4.14 0.33 -8.32
CA THR A 124 3.28 0.95 -7.29
C THR A 124 1.91 1.32 -7.85
N ILE A 125 1.83 1.88 -9.05
CA ILE A 125 0.55 2.20 -9.70
C ILE A 125 -0.26 0.93 -9.94
N ILE A 126 0.37 -0.11 -10.50
CA ILE A 126 -0.30 -1.40 -10.78
C ILE A 126 -0.81 -2.05 -9.48
N CYS A 127 0.03 -2.13 -8.44
CA CYS A 127 -0.36 -2.66 -7.13
C CYS A 127 -1.52 -1.87 -6.53
N THR A 128 -1.51 -0.54 -6.66
CA THR A 128 -2.58 0.32 -6.13
C THR A 128 -3.91 0.05 -6.83
N ILE A 129 -3.93 0.00 -8.17
CA ILE A 129 -5.13 -0.32 -8.94
C ILE A 129 -5.66 -1.71 -8.56
N PHE A 130 -4.77 -2.69 -8.48
CA PHE A 130 -5.13 -4.05 -8.06
C PHE A 130 -5.75 -4.07 -6.67
N LEU A 131 -5.15 -3.39 -5.68
CA LEU A 131 -5.66 -3.32 -4.31
C LEU A 131 -7.04 -2.64 -4.25
N ILE A 132 -7.29 -1.60 -5.05
CA ILE A 132 -8.60 -0.94 -5.12
C ILE A 132 -9.66 -1.91 -5.65
N ILE A 133 -9.40 -2.55 -6.78
CA ILE A 133 -10.34 -3.52 -7.39
C ILE A 133 -10.60 -4.66 -6.40
N TRP A 134 -9.53 -5.20 -5.79
CA TRP A 134 -9.63 -6.29 -4.84
C TRP A 134 -10.41 -5.91 -3.58
N THR A 135 -10.24 -4.68 -3.08
CA THR A 135 -11.02 -4.14 -1.96
C THR A 135 -12.51 -4.05 -2.28
N ILE A 136 -12.87 -3.63 -3.49
CA ILE A 136 -14.27 -3.60 -3.93
C ILE A 136 -14.85 -5.02 -3.96
N VAL A 137 -14.10 -5.98 -4.50
CA VAL A 137 -14.52 -7.38 -4.54
C VAL A 137 -14.71 -7.96 -3.13
N GLY A 138 -13.75 -7.74 -2.22
CA GLY A 138 -13.86 -8.16 -0.82
C GLY A 138 -15.04 -7.50 -0.08
N SER A 139 -15.37 -6.26 -0.44
CA SER A 139 -16.55 -5.56 0.07
C SER A 139 -17.83 -6.26 -0.36
N ILE A 140 -17.96 -6.61 -1.64
CA ILE A 140 -19.12 -7.33 -2.15
C ILE A 140 -19.30 -8.65 -1.38
N TRP A 141 -18.24 -9.45 -1.21
CA TRP A 141 -18.31 -10.70 -0.45
C TRP A 141 -18.75 -10.49 1.00
N THR A 142 -18.16 -9.51 1.69
CA THR A 142 -18.45 -9.25 3.11
C THR A 142 -19.86 -8.70 3.35
N PHE A 143 -20.35 -7.82 2.47
CA PHE A 143 -21.68 -7.21 2.59
C PHE A 143 -22.79 -8.13 2.09
N ASN A 144 -22.54 -9.00 1.11
CA ASN A 144 -23.55 -9.92 0.59
C ASN A 144 -24.07 -10.90 1.66
N VAL A 145 -23.18 -11.32 2.57
CA VAL A 145 -23.52 -12.25 3.65
C VAL A 145 -24.01 -11.60 4.94
N PHE A 146 -24.01 -10.26 5.02
CA PHE A 146 -24.35 -9.52 6.24
C PHE A 146 -25.73 -9.89 6.83
N TYR A 147 -26.72 -10.14 5.97
CA TYR A 147 -28.08 -10.48 6.41
C TYR A 147 -28.28 -11.96 6.76
N TRP A 148 -27.38 -12.84 6.33
CA TRP A 148 -27.57 -14.28 6.38
C TRP A 148 -26.63 -14.97 7.38
N VAL A 149 -25.60 -14.27 7.87
CA VAL A 149 -24.57 -14.82 8.76
C VAL A 149 -25.15 -15.16 10.14
N THR A 150 -24.84 -16.37 10.62
CA THR A 150 -25.05 -16.77 12.02
C THR A 150 -23.72 -17.00 12.71
N TYR A 151 -23.65 -16.59 13.98
CA TYR A 151 -22.49 -16.82 14.85
C TYR A 151 -22.72 -18.00 15.81
N TYR A 152 -23.87 -18.66 15.71
CA TYR A 152 -24.22 -19.75 16.62
C TYR A 152 -23.64 -21.07 16.11
N TYR A 153 -22.78 -21.67 16.93
CA TYR A 153 -22.30 -23.04 16.75
C TYR A 153 -23.29 -24.01 17.39
N ASP A 154 -23.79 -24.99 16.62
CA ASP A 154 -24.63 -26.05 17.18
C ASP A 154 -23.77 -27.03 17.98
N THR A 155 -23.57 -26.69 19.25
CA THR A 155 -22.77 -27.46 20.22
C THR A 155 -23.40 -28.82 20.51
N LYS A 156 -24.71 -28.98 20.24
CA LYS A 156 -25.44 -30.22 20.55
C LYS A 156 -25.14 -31.32 19.53
N ASN A 157 -24.93 -30.95 18.27
CA ASN A 157 -24.65 -31.89 17.18
C ASN A 157 -23.22 -31.79 16.64
N ASN A 158 -22.37 -30.93 17.24
CA ASN A 158 -21.03 -30.59 16.73
C ASN A 158 -21.04 -30.19 15.25
N PHE A 159 -22.09 -29.50 14.81
CA PHE A 159 -22.35 -29.20 13.40
C PHE A 159 -22.26 -27.70 13.14
N TYR A 160 -21.53 -27.33 12.09
CA TYR A 160 -21.48 -25.94 11.61
C TYR A 160 -22.62 -25.74 10.60
N PRO A 161 -23.62 -24.90 10.89
CA PRO A 161 -24.66 -24.62 9.91
C PRO A 161 -24.06 -23.94 8.67
N TYR A 162 -24.70 -24.10 7.50
CA TYR A 162 -24.18 -23.58 6.23
C TYR A 162 -23.97 -22.06 6.25
N ASN A 163 -24.71 -21.35 7.10
CA ASN A 163 -24.64 -19.91 7.26
C ASN A 163 -23.75 -19.46 8.42
N TYR A 164 -23.01 -20.40 9.04
CA TYR A 164 -22.06 -20.09 10.10
C TYR A 164 -20.88 -19.27 9.56
N CYS A 165 -20.43 -18.30 10.34
CA CYS A 165 -19.12 -17.71 10.15
C CYS A 165 -18.55 -17.31 11.51
N GLN A 166 -17.27 -17.58 11.71
CA GLN A 166 -16.59 -17.26 12.94
C GLN A 166 -16.59 -15.72 13.17
N PRO A 167 -17.06 -15.24 14.34
CA PRO A 167 -17.23 -13.81 14.57
C PRO A 167 -15.93 -13.02 14.50
N GLU A 168 -14.79 -13.60 14.88
CA GLU A 168 -13.48 -12.94 14.80
C GLU A 168 -13.12 -12.63 13.35
N LEU A 169 -13.23 -13.60 12.43
CA LEU A 169 -12.92 -13.41 11.01
C LEU A 169 -13.84 -12.37 10.38
N TYR A 170 -15.15 -12.49 10.59
CA TYR A 170 -16.14 -11.61 9.97
C TYR A 170 -16.00 -10.17 10.46
N ARG A 171 -15.96 -9.96 11.79
CA ARG A 171 -15.85 -8.61 12.37
C ARG A 171 -14.52 -7.95 12.00
N PHE A 172 -13.43 -8.71 12.02
CA PHE A 172 -12.13 -8.21 11.62
C PHE A 172 -12.15 -7.74 10.16
N THR A 173 -12.68 -8.57 9.25
CA THR A 173 -12.78 -8.23 7.83
C THR A 173 -13.64 -7.00 7.59
N PHE A 174 -14.81 -6.94 8.24
CA PHE A 174 -15.73 -5.83 8.14
C PHE A 174 -15.10 -4.51 8.60
N VAL A 175 -14.46 -4.51 9.78
CA VAL A 175 -13.76 -3.33 10.31
C VAL A 175 -12.59 -2.96 9.40
N TYR A 176 -11.83 -3.94 8.90
CA TYR A 176 -10.71 -3.70 8.00
C TYR A 176 -11.14 -2.99 6.70
N ILE A 177 -12.23 -3.44 6.08
CA ILE A 177 -12.79 -2.83 4.87
C ILE A 177 -13.23 -1.38 5.14
N ILE A 178 -13.93 -1.13 6.25
CA ILE A 178 -14.33 0.24 6.61
C ILE A 178 -13.11 1.14 6.81
N LEU A 179 -12.10 0.65 7.54
CA LEU A 179 -10.85 1.38 7.75
C LEU A 179 -10.15 1.66 6.43
N SER A 180 -10.07 0.69 5.50
CA SER A 180 -9.42 0.90 4.21
C SER A 180 -10.12 1.98 3.38
N TYR A 181 -11.46 2.02 3.37
CA TYR A 181 -12.22 3.10 2.74
C TYR A 181 -11.96 4.47 3.38
N ILE A 182 -11.91 4.54 4.71
CA ILE A 182 -11.59 5.78 5.43
C ILE A 182 -10.19 6.26 5.05
N PHE A 183 -9.20 5.37 5.01
CA PHE A 183 -7.84 5.73 4.59
C PHE A 183 -7.80 6.26 3.16
N VAL A 184 -8.45 5.59 2.20
CA VAL A 184 -8.51 6.05 0.81
C VAL A 184 -9.20 7.42 0.72
N PHE A 185 -10.31 7.62 1.44
CA PHE A 185 -11.03 8.90 1.47
C PHE A 185 -10.15 10.02 2.06
N LEU A 186 -9.47 9.76 3.18
CA LEU A 186 -8.56 10.72 3.81
C LEU A 186 -7.41 11.11 2.88
N GLN A 187 -6.84 10.14 2.15
CA GLN A 187 -5.81 10.44 1.16
C GLN A 187 -6.36 11.40 0.11
N ILE A 188 -7.48 11.05 -0.54
CA ILE A 188 -8.11 11.90 -1.56
C ILE A 188 -8.40 13.31 -1.03
N CYS A 189 -8.96 13.43 0.18
CA CYS A 189 -9.23 14.71 0.81
C CYS A 189 -7.96 15.52 1.05
N TYR A 190 -6.89 14.90 1.57
CA TYR A 190 -5.59 15.54 1.78
C TYR A 190 -5.00 16.09 0.48
N TYR A 191 -5.09 15.31 -0.60
CA TYR A 191 -4.68 15.76 -1.92
C TYR A 191 -5.47 16.93 -2.46
N CYS A 192 -6.80 16.85 -2.37
CA CYS A 192 -7.67 17.94 -2.81
C CYS A 192 -7.36 19.22 -2.02
N PHE A 193 -7.16 19.11 -0.70
CA PHE A 193 -6.83 20.24 0.16
C PHE A 193 -5.48 20.87 -0.21
N ASN A 194 -4.43 20.07 -0.39
CA ASN A 194 -3.12 20.58 -0.77
C ASN A 194 -3.11 21.22 -2.15
N ASN A 195 -3.81 20.63 -3.12
CA ASN A 195 -3.93 21.20 -4.46
C ASN A 195 -4.68 22.54 -4.46
N MET A 196 -5.72 22.66 -3.63
CA MET A 196 -6.41 23.94 -3.44
C MET A 196 -5.51 24.99 -2.78
N PHE A 197 -4.65 24.60 -1.83
CA PHE A 197 -3.78 25.53 -1.13
C PHE A 197 -2.59 25.99 -1.99
N ASN A 198 -2.03 25.12 -2.83
CA ASN A 198 -0.93 25.45 -3.75
C ASN A 198 -1.33 26.37 -4.91
N TRP A 199 -2.63 26.62 -5.12
CA TRP A 199 -3.16 27.52 -6.16
C TRP A 199 -3.28 28.99 -5.70
N LYS A 200 -2.80 29.31 -4.50
CA LYS A 200 -2.87 30.64 -3.89
C LYS A 200 -1.47 31.18 -3.60
#